data_AF-A0A0F3INS7-F1
#
_entry.id   AF-A0A0F3INS7-F1
#
_cell.length_a   1.000
_cell.length_b   1.000
_cell.length_c   1.000
_cell.angle_alpha   90.00
_cell.angle_beta   90.00
_cell.angle_gamma   90.00
#
_symmetry.space_group_name_H-M   'P 1'
#
loop_
_entity.id
_entity.type
_entity.pdbx_description
1 polymer ?
#
loop_
_entity_poly.entity_id
_entity_poly.type
_entity_poly.pdbx_seq_one_letter_code
_entity_poly.pdbx_strand_id
1 'polypeptide(L)'
;AGDIVGEISLVDQRPATATVQCQEGLVCLEVPHDLLLRRFGQDTAFSARFYRAIALFMATRMRSTVEQLGQKSDGKDLASLDDDEVDDQLLDTVHLAGQRFEMILARLGAHG
;
A
#
# COMPACT_ATOMS: atom_id res chain seq x y z
N ALA A 1 -6.04 -6.75 -4.74
CA ALA A 1 -6.72 -6.02 -3.65
C ALA A 1 -5.65 -5.52 -2.68
N GLY A 2 -5.80 -4.30 -2.14
CA GLY A 2 -4.77 -3.70 -1.27
C GLY A 2 -3.78 -2.77 -1.97
N ASP A 3 -4.01 -2.46 -3.25
CA ASP A 3 -3.25 -1.42 -3.95
C ASP A 3 -3.68 -0.03 -3.49
N ILE A 4 -2.73 0.92 -3.54
CA ILE A 4 -2.94 2.33 -3.24
C ILE A 4 -2.65 3.13 -4.51
N VAL A 5 -3.52 4.09 -4.82
CA VAL A 5 -3.41 4.98 -5.98
C VAL A 5 -3.50 6.43 -5.51
N GLY A 6 -2.72 7.32 -6.12
CA GLY A 6 -2.64 8.75 -5.77
C GLY A 6 -1.55 9.04 -4.73
N GLU A 7 -0.80 8.03 -4.32
CA GLU A 7 0.30 8.08 -3.39
C GLU A 7 1.45 8.95 -3.90
N ILE A 8 1.75 8.89 -5.20
CA ILE A 8 2.83 9.68 -5.81
C ILE A 8 2.50 11.16 -5.70
N SER A 9 1.30 11.55 -6.16
CA SER A 9 0.81 12.94 -6.08
C SER A 9 0.72 13.47 -4.66
N LEU A 10 0.38 12.62 -3.68
CA LEU A 10 0.37 12.99 -2.28
C LEU A 10 1.79 13.31 -1.75
N VAL A 11 2.79 12.55 -2.17
CA VAL A 11 4.18 12.68 -1.69
C VAL A 11 4.91 13.82 -2.40
N ASP A 12 4.80 13.93 -3.72
CA ASP A 12 5.55 14.90 -4.52
C ASP A 12 4.80 16.23 -4.74
N GLN A 13 3.52 16.29 -4.36
CA GLN A 13 2.62 17.43 -4.51
C GLN A 13 2.44 17.88 -5.96
N ARG A 14 2.48 16.93 -6.91
CA ARG A 14 2.26 17.19 -8.33
C ARG A 14 0.98 16.55 -8.84
N PRO A 15 0.41 17.06 -9.95
CA PRO A 15 -0.70 16.40 -10.63
C PRO A 15 -0.39 14.95 -10.98
N ALA A 16 -1.42 14.12 -11.07
CA ALA A 16 -1.28 12.71 -11.42
C ALA A 16 -0.54 12.55 -12.76
N THR A 17 0.46 11.67 -12.77
CA THR A 17 1.28 11.39 -13.96
C THR A 17 0.63 10.36 -14.90
N ALA A 18 -0.42 9.68 -14.44
CA ALA A 18 -1.14 8.65 -15.18
C ALA A 18 -2.64 8.70 -14.84
N THR A 19 -3.45 8.16 -15.76
CA THR A 19 -4.88 7.91 -15.52
C THR A 19 -5.06 6.46 -15.08
N VAL A 20 -5.87 6.24 -14.05
CA VAL A 20 -6.26 4.90 -13.61
C VAL A 20 -7.69 4.65 -14.04
N GLN A 21 -7.89 3.57 -14.81
CA GLN A 21 -9.19 3.18 -15.31
C GLN A 21 -9.54 1.75 -14.86
N CYS A 22 -10.77 1.62 -14.38
CA CYS A 22 -11.42 0.38 -14.02
C CYS A 22 -11.85 -0.35 -15.30
N GLN A 23 -11.31 -1.55 -15.57
CA GLN A 23 -11.70 -2.36 -16.74
C GLN A 23 -12.97 -3.18 -16.46
N GLU A 24 -13.11 -3.66 -15.23
CA GLU A 24 -14.28 -4.36 -14.68
C GLU A 24 -14.62 -3.74 -13.33
N GLY A 25 -15.87 -3.85 -12.86
CA GLY A 25 -16.33 -3.21 -11.63
C GLY A 25 -15.38 -3.39 -10.44
N LEU A 26 -15.08 -2.28 -9.75
CA LEU A 26 -14.20 -2.27 -8.58
C LEU A 26 -14.88 -1.56 -7.41
N VAL A 27 -14.46 -1.94 -6.19
CA VAL A 27 -14.79 -1.22 -4.96
C VAL A 27 -13.51 -0.59 -4.44
N CYS A 28 -13.55 0.71 -4.15
CA CYS A 28 -12.41 1.43 -3.58
C CYS A 28 -12.83 2.20 -2.33
N LEU A 29 -11.87 2.37 -1.42
CA LEU A 29 -11.98 3.34 -0.34
C LEU A 29 -11.38 4.65 -0.82
N GLU A 30 -12.21 5.68 -0.91
CA GLU A 30 -11.74 7.03 -1.20
C GLU A 30 -11.48 7.79 0.10
N VAL A 31 -10.32 8.44 0.17
CA VAL A 31 -10.01 9.42 1.22
C VAL A 31 -9.77 10.77 0.55
N PRO A 32 -10.62 11.79 0.81
CA PRO A 32 -10.42 13.12 0.23
C PRO A 32 -9.05 13.70 0.60
N HIS A 33 -8.35 14.24 -0.39
CA HIS A 33 -7.00 14.75 -0.21
C HIS A 33 -6.93 15.89 0.82
N ASP A 34 -7.90 16.81 0.81
CA ASP A 34 -7.96 17.93 1.75
C ASP A 34 -8.22 17.45 3.19
N LEU A 35 -9.05 16.43 3.37
CA LEU A 35 -9.29 15.79 4.68
C LEU A 35 -8.00 15.19 5.23
N LEU A 36 -7.23 14.50 4.38
CA LEU A 36 -5.96 13.89 4.76
C LEU A 36 -4.93 14.95 5.17
N LEU A 37 -4.79 16.02 4.37
CA LEU A 37 -3.88 17.12 4.68
C LEU A 37 -4.25 17.85 5.97
N ARG A 38 -5.55 18.08 6.22
CA ARG A 38 -6.02 18.64 7.50
C ARG A 38 -5.62 17.73 8.66
N ARG A 39 -5.78 16.41 8.52
CA ARG A 39 -5.39 15.45 9.56
C ARG A 39 -3.89 15.46 9.81
N PHE A 40 -3.06 15.59 8.77
CA PHE A 40 -1.62 15.72 8.91
C PHE A 40 -1.20 16.99 9.65
N GLY A 41 -1.89 18.10 9.41
CA GLY A 41 -1.64 19.36 10.12
C GLY A 41 -2.08 19.31 11.60
N GLN A 42 -3.08 18.50 11.93
CA GLN A 42 -3.58 18.34 13.30
C GLN A 42 -2.79 17.32 14.14
N ASP A 43 -2.17 16.33 13.51
CA ASP A 43 -1.48 15.24 14.18
C ASP A 43 -0.21 14.83 13.43
N THR A 44 0.90 15.41 13.85
CA THR A 44 2.23 15.14 13.28
C THR A 44 2.66 13.69 13.45
N ALA A 45 2.28 13.04 14.55
CA ALA A 45 2.64 11.64 14.79
C ALA A 45 1.88 10.71 13.83
N PHE A 46 0.60 11.01 13.56
CA PHE A 46 -0.17 10.33 12.52
C PHE A 46 0.44 10.57 11.13
N SER A 47 0.76 11.82 10.80
CA SER A 47 1.42 12.18 9.53
C SER A 47 2.70 11.37 9.31
N ALA A 48 3.60 11.33 10.29
CA ALA A 48 4.85 10.57 10.21
C ALA A 48 4.61 9.06 9.98
N ARG A 49 3.65 8.46 10.69
CA ARG A 49 3.29 7.04 10.50
C ARG A 49 2.68 6.80 9.11
N PHE A 50 1.85 7.72 8.63
CA PHE A 50 1.21 7.61 7.33
C PHE A 50 2.24 7.69 6.20
N TYR A 51 3.11 8.71 6.20
CA TYR A 51 4.16 8.83 5.19
C TYR A 51 5.15 7.67 5.23
N ARG A 52 5.49 7.15 6.42
CA ARG A 52 6.29 5.92 6.54
C ARG A 52 5.60 4.73 5.88
N ALA A 53 4.30 4.56 6.08
CA ALA A 53 3.53 3.48 5.46
C ALA A 53 3.54 3.59 3.92
N ILE A 54 3.34 4.80 3.38
CA ILE A 54 3.42 5.05 1.92
C ILE A 54 4.83 4.75 1.38
N ALA A 55 5.88 5.20 2.06
CA ALA A 55 7.25 4.94 1.64
C ALA A 55 7.57 3.43 1.60
N LEU A 56 7.12 2.68 2.62
CA LEU A 56 7.28 1.22 2.65
C LEU A 56 6.48 0.55 1.52
N PHE A 57 5.24 0.98 1.28
CA PHE A 57 4.42 0.49 0.17
C PHE A 57 5.12 0.70 -1.18
N MET A 58 5.62 1.91 -1.44
CA MET A 58 6.32 2.24 -2.69
C MET A 58 7.62 1.43 -2.83
N ALA A 59 8.39 1.26 -1.76
CA ALA A 59 9.62 0.46 -1.79
C ALA A 59 9.35 -1.02 -2.11
N THR A 60 8.29 -1.60 -1.53
CA THR A 60 7.85 -2.97 -1.83
C THR A 60 7.39 -3.09 -3.29
N ARG A 61 6.60 -2.12 -3.78
CA ARG A 61 6.16 -2.09 -5.18
C ARG A 61 7.32 -1.97 -6.17
N MET A 62 8.32 -1.13 -5.85
CA MET A 62 9.54 -1.00 -6.67
C MET A 62 10.31 -2.31 -6.75
N ARG A 63 10.53 -3.00 -5.61
CA ARG A 63 11.21 -4.31 -5.61
C ARG A 63 10.47 -5.33 -6.48
N SER A 64 9.16 -5.47 -6.30
CA SER A 64 8.35 -6.38 -7.11
C SER A 64 8.39 -6.03 -8.60
N THR A 65 8.39 -4.73 -8.95
CA THR A 65 8.49 -4.29 -10.35
C THR A 65 9.86 -4.65 -10.94
N VAL A 66 10.94 -4.43 -10.20
CA VAL A 66 12.31 -4.77 -10.62
C VAL A 66 12.47 -6.29 -10.78
N GLU A 67 11.96 -7.08 -9.85
CA GLU A 67 11.96 -8.54 -9.93
C GLU A 67 11.24 -9.04 -11.19
N GLN A 68 10.04 -8.54 -11.45
CA GLN A 68 9.27 -8.91 -12.65
C GLN A 68 9.95 -8.50 -13.96
N LEU A 69 10.71 -7.41 -13.97
CA LEU A 69 11.50 -6.99 -15.13
C LEU A 69 12.75 -7.87 -15.28
N GLY A 70 13.45 -8.19 -14.19
CA GLY A 70 14.65 -9.02 -14.20
C GLY A 70 14.39 -10.48 -14.57
N GLN A 71 13.28 -11.05 -14.11
CA GLN A 71 12.85 -12.41 -14.48
C GLN A 71 12.57 -12.57 -15.99
N LYS A 72 12.22 -11.47 -16.68
CA LYS A 72 12.06 -11.48 -18.14
C LYS A 72 13.39 -11.43 -18.89
N SER A 73 14.49 -11.09 -18.21
CA SER A 73 15.80 -10.91 -18.81
C SER A 73 16.75 -12.08 -18.60
N ASP A 74 16.63 -12.82 -17.50
CA ASP A 74 17.47 -14.00 -17.25
C ASP A 74 16.65 -15.08 -16.53
N GLY A 75 16.44 -16.23 -17.20
CA GLY A 75 15.76 -17.40 -16.66
C GLY A 75 16.59 -18.13 -15.59
N LYS A 76 16.96 -17.44 -14.52
CA LYS A 76 17.74 -18.01 -13.41
C LYS A 76 17.05 -17.71 -12.09
N ASP A 77 16.52 -18.77 -11.49
CA ASP A 77 15.89 -18.78 -10.18
C ASP A 77 16.82 -18.16 -9.13
N LEU A 78 16.43 -17.00 -8.60
CA LEU A 78 16.91 -16.50 -7.33
C LEU A 78 16.00 -17.07 -6.25
N ALA A 79 16.10 -18.38 -6.02
CA ALA A 79 15.46 -19.03 -4.89
C ALA A 79 16.39 -18.99 -3.66
N SER A 80 15.71 -18.87 -2.51
CA SER A 80 16.19 -18.99 -1.13
C SER A 80 17.19 -17.93 -0.65
N LEU A 81 16.66 -16.80 -0.19
CA LEU A 81 17.09 -16.33 1.13
C LEU A 81 16.21 -17.05 2.14
N ASP A 82 16.80 -18.03 2.81
CA ASP A 82 16.25 -18.63 4.02
C ASP A 82 15.96 -17.51 5.03
N ASP A 83 14.68 -17.28 5.32
CA ASP A 83 14.23 -16.39 6.41
C ASP A 83 12.97 -16.98 7.07
N ASP A 84 12.99 -18.31 7.27
CA ASP A 84 11.86 -19.10 7.78
C ASP A 84 11.58 -18.92 9.29
N GLU A 85 12.15 -17.90 9.94
CA GLU A 85 11.77 -17.56 11.31
C GLU A 85 10.99 -16.25 11.33
N VAL A 86 9.68 -16.37 11.10
CA VAL A 86 8.75 -15.25 11.28
C VAL A 86 8.66 -14.97 12.78
N ASP A 87 9.29 -13.88 13.23
CA ASP A 87 9.23 -13.38 14.61
C ASP A 87 7.78 -13.33 15.12
N ASP A 88 7.53 -13.82 16.34
CA ASP A 88 6.20 -13.82 16.98
C ASP A 88 5.58 -12.40 17.00
N GLN A 89 6.42 -11.36 17.17
CA GLN A 89 5.94 -9.97 17.13
C GLN A 89 5.48 -9.54 15.73
N LEU A 90 6.11 -10.08 14.69
CA LEU A 90 5.69 -9.87 13.30
C LEU A 90 4.37 -10.60 13.03
N LEU A 91 4.20 -11.82 13.52
CA LEU A 91 2.94 -12.58 13.41
C LEU A 91 1.77 -11.82 14.03
N ASP A 92 1.93 -11.29 15.25
CA ASP A 92 0.90 -10.47 15.91
C ASP A 92 0.57 -9.19 15.13
N THR A 93 1.59 -8.53 14.59
CA THR A 93 1.42 -7.32 13.78
C THR A 93 0.66 -7.61 12.49
N VAL A 94 0.99 -8.71 11.82
CA VAL A 94 0.30 -9.17 10.61
C VAL A 94 -1.13 -9.59 10.91
N HIS A 95 -1.38 -10.29 12.02
CA HIS A 95 -2.72 -10.67 12.43
C HIS A 95 -3.62 -9.44 12.68
N LEU A 96 -3.12 -8.45 13.42
CA LEU A 96 -3.82 -7.20 13.66
C LEU A 96 -4.06 -6.40 12.36
N ALA A 97 -3.09 -6.39 11.45
CA ALA A 97 -3.24 -5.77 10.14
C ALA A 97 -4.37 -6.44 9.33
N GLY A 98 -4.44 -7.77 9.37
CA GLY A 98 -5.53 -8.55 8.75
C GLY A 98 -6.90 -8.17 9.30
N GLN A 99 -7.07 -8.16 10.63
CA GLN A 99 -8.34 -7.76 11.26
C GLN A 99 -8.78 -6.34 10.88
N ARG A 100 -7.83 -5.40 10.83
CA ARG A 100 -8.11 -4.01 10.41
C ARG A 100 -8.52 -3.94 8.94
N PHE A 101 -7.88 -4.73 8.09
CA PHE A 101 -8.23 -4.80 6.68
C PHE A 101 -9.64 -5.34 6.49
N GLU A 102 -10.00 -6.43 7.18
CA GLU A 102 -11.36 -6.98 7.18
C GLU A 102 -12.40 -5.97 7.64
N MET A 103 -12.10 -5.20 8.70
CA MET A 103 -13.00 -4.12 9.15
C MET A 103 -13.21 -3.04 8.07
N ILE A 104 -12.17 -2.71 7.31
CA ILE A 104 -12.28 -1.77 6.18
C ILE A 104 -13.13 -2.36 5.06
N LEU A 105 -12.90 -3.63 4.70
CA LEU A 105 -13.69 -4.33 3.69
C LEU A 105 -15.17 -4.44 4.08
N ALA A 106 -15.46 -4.76 5.34
CA ALA A 106 -16.83 -4.83 5.85
C ALA A 106 -17.56 -3.48 5.73
N ARG A 107 -16.87 -2.37 6.00
CA ARG A 107 -17.42 -1.02 5.79
C ARG A 107 -17.68 -0.69 4.33
N LEU A 108 -16.83 -1.18 3.43
CA LEU A 108 -17.01 -1.00 1.99
C LEU A 108 -18.19 -1.84 1.47
N GLY A 109 -18.31 -3.10 1.90
CA GLY A 109 -19.41 -3.99 1.53
C GLY A 109 -20.77 -3.60 2.13
N ALA A 110 -20.80 -2.87 3.24
CA ALA A 110 -22.03 -2.33 3.84
C ALA A 110 -22.62 -1.13 3.07
N HIS A 111 -21.90 -0.59 2.10
CA HIS A 111 -22.30 0.57 1.28
C HIS A 111 -22.34 0.27 -0.23
N GLY A 112 -22.25 -1.00 -0.62
CA GLY A 112 -22.36 -1.49 -2.01
C GLY A 112 -23.75 -2.00 -2.36
#